data_AF-A0A962UBZ4-F1
#
_entry.id   AF-A0A962UBZ4-F1
#
_cell.length_a   1.000
_cell.length_b   1.000
_cell.length_c   1.000
_cell.angle_alpha   90.00
_cell.angle_beta   90.00
_cell.angle_gamma   90.00
#
_symmetry.space_group_name_H-M   'P 1'
#
loop_
_entity.id
_entity.type
_entity.pdbx_description
1 polymer ?
#
loop_
_entity_poly.entity_id
_entity_poly.type
_entity_poly.pdbx_seq_one_letter_code
_entity_poly.pdbx_strand_id
1 'polypeptide(L)' 'MSQEPPAPHRPLTPPQPPVPGECCERGCENCVWVFYYEAQRRYEAALQALAAAPAHPNLSADNPRKSP' A
#
# COMPACT_ATOMS: atom_id res chain seq x y z
N MET A 1 2.54 -20.78 16.22
CA MET A 1 1.97 -19.66 15.45
C MET A 1 3.13 -18.91 14.82
N SER A 2 3.55 -19.32 13.62
CA SER A 2 4.67 -18.65 12.93
C SER A 2 4.11 -17.46 12.19
N GLN A 3 4.36 -16.26 12.72
CA GLN A 3 4.12 -15.03 11.98
C GLN A 3 5.17 -14.97 10.86
N GLU A 4 4.71 -15.10 9.62
CA GLU A 4 5.55 -14.98 8.42
C GLU A 4 6.29 -13.62 8.46
N PRO A 5 7.58 -13.56 8.08
CA PRO A 5 8.34 -12.32 8.13
C PRO A 5 7.66 -11.24 7.28
N PRO A 6 7.66 -9.97 7.69
CA PRO A 6 7.06 -8.90 6.91
C PRO A 6 7.74 -8.86 5.54
N ALA A 7 6.93 -9.06 4.49
CA ALA A 7 7.39 -9.04 3.12
C ALA A 7 8.13 -7.72 2.81
N PRO A 8 9.13 -7.74 1.91
CA PRO A 8 9.82 -6.52 1.48
C PRO A 8 8.79 -5.48 1.05
N HIS A 9 9.02 -4.24 1.48
CA HIS A 9 8.11 -3.11 1.35
C HIS A 9 7.74 -2.91 -0.13
N ARG A 10 6.61 -3.48 -0.55
CA ARG A 10 6.07 -3.27 -1.90
C ARG A 10 5.66 -1.80 -1.98
N PRO A 11 6.04 -1.07 -3.05
CA PRO A 11 5.57 0.29 -3.25
C PRO A 11 4.04 0.31 -3.21
N LEU A 12 3.47 1.17 -2.36
CA LEU A 12 2.03 1.37 -2.28
C LEU A 12 1.55 2.05 -3.56
N THR A 13 0.51 1.52 -4.19
CA THR A 13 -0.10 2.12 -5.37
C THR A 13 -1.28 2.99 -4.94
N PRO A 14 -1.34 4.27 -5.38
CA PRO A 14 -2.47 5.13 -5.07
C PRO A 14 -3.76 4.58 -5.71
N PRO A 15 -4.91 4.71 -5.04
CA PRO A 15 -6.19 4.33 -5.64
C PRO A 15 -6.50 5.23 -6.83
N GLN A 16 -7.04 4.63 -7.90
CA GLN A 16 -7.48 5.38 -9.07
C GLN A 16 -8.88 5.94 -8.84
N PRO A 17 -9.15 7.18 -9.29
CA PRO A 17 -10.49 7.73 -9.23
C PRO A 17 -11.43 6.93 -10.17
N PRO A 18 -12.73 6.87 -9.84
CA PRO A 18 -13.72 6.28 -10.74
C PRO A 18 -13.76 7.05 -12.06
N VAL A 19 -13.95 6.33 -13.15
CA VAL A 19 -14.11 6.92 -14.49
C VAL A 19 -15.53 7.46 -14.69
N PRO A 20 -15.74 8.38 -15.66
CA PRO A 20 -17.09 8.82 -16.01
C PRO A 20 -17.98 7.64 -16.38
N GLY A 21 -19.18 7.56 -15.79
CA GLY A 21 -20.14 6.47 -16.00
C GLY A 21 -20.15 5.38 -14.93
N GLU A 22 -19.11 5.27 -14.09
CA GLU A 22 -19.12 4.37 -12.93
C GLU A 22 -19.99 4.93 -11.79
N CYS A 23 -20.05 6.26 -11.67
CA CYS A 23 -20.95 6.92 -10.74
C CYS A 23 -22.37 6.88 -11.29
N CYS A 24 -23.29 6.28 -10.53
CA CYS A 24 -24.71 6.24 -10.84
C CYS A 24 -25.39 7.64 -10.85
N GLU A 25 -24.75 8.64 -10.23
CA GLU A 25 -25.21 10.03 -10.03
C GLU A 25 -26.61 10.19 -9.40
N ARG A 26 -27.17 9.12 -8.85
CA ARG A 26 -28.52 9.08 -8.26
C ARG A 26 -28.53 8.90 -6.74
N GLY A 27 -27.38 9.05 -6.09
CA GLY A 27 -27.25 8.84 -4.64
C GLY A 27 -27.45 7.38 -4.23
N CYS A 28 -26.93 6.43 -5.01
CA CYS A 28 -26.97 5.01 -4.68
C CYS A 28 -26.22 4.70 -3.37
N GLU A 29 -26.71 3.71 -2.62
CA GLU A 29 -26.15 3.28 -1.32
C GLU A 29 -24.67 2.84 -1.41
N ASN A 30 -24.29 2.23 -2.54
CA ASN A 30 -22.93 1.80 -2.85
C ASN A 30 -22.22 2.82 -3.76
N CYS A 31 -22.08 4.06 -3.29
CA CYS A 31 -21.45 5.11 -4.07
C CYS A 31 -19.96 4.84 -4.30
N VAL A 32 -19.53 4.75 -5.56
CA VAL A 32 -18.12 4.49 -5.93
C VAL A 32 -17.15 5.52 -5.34
N TRP A 33 -17.59 6.77 -5.18
CA TRP A 33 -16.80 7.82 -4.55
C TRP A 33 -16.52 7.55 -3.07
N VAL A 34 -17.47 6.94 -2.34
CA VAL A 34 -17.27 6.56 -0.93
C VAL A 34 -16.13 5.55 -0.83
N PHE A 35 -16.16 4.49 -1.63
CA PHE A 35 -15.11 3.48 -1.66
C PHE A 35 -13.75 4.07 -2.08
N TYR A 36 -13.74 4.97 -3.06
CA TYR A 36 -12.53 5.66 -3.49
C TYR A 36 -11.89 6.48 -2.36
N TYR A 37 -12.68 7.29 -1.63
CA TYR A 37 -12.15 8.08 -0.52
C TYR A 37 -11.73 7.21 0.67
N GLU A 38 -12.41 6.10 0.95
CA GLU A 38 -11.95 5.14 1.93
C GLU A 38 -10.61 4.50 1.55
N ALA A 39 -10.45 4.12 0.29
CA ALA A 39 -9.18 3.60 -0.22
C ALA A 39 -8.07 4.67 -0.12
N GLN A 40 -8.36 5.93 -0.41
CA GLN A 40 -7.40 7.03 -0.22
C GLN A 40 -6.97 7.18 1.23
N ARG A 41 -7.92 7.18 2.18
CA ARG A 41 -7.59 7.26 3.62
C ARG A 41 -6.69 6.10 4.06
N ARG A 42 -6.94 4.88 3.58
CA ARG A 42 -6.09 3.71 3.87
C ARG A 42 -4.70 3.86 3.28
N TYR A 43 -4.60 4.39 2.06
CA TYR A 43 -3.34 4.65 1.38
C TYR A 43 -2.49 5.68 2.14
N GLU A 44 -3.09 6.81 2.53
CA GLU A 44 -2.42 7.86 3.31
C GLU A 44 -1.95 7.34 4.68
N ALA A 45 -2.79 6.58 5.38
CA ALA A 45 -2.41 5.95 6.64
C ALA A 45 -1.24 4.97 6.48
N ALA A 46 -1.22 4.21 5.38
CA ALA A 46 -0.12 3.31 5.07
C ALA A 46 1.17 4.07 4.75
N LEU A 47 1.10 5.18 4.02
CA LEU A 47 2.26 6.06 3.79
C LEU A 47 2.81 6.65 5.09
N GLN A 48 1.93 7.10 5.99
CA GLN A 48 2.34 7.59 7.31
C GLN A 48 3.03 6.49 8.13
N ALA A 49 2.49 5.27 8.12
CA ALA A 49 3.12 4.14 8.80
C ALA A 49 4.50 3.81 8.23
N LEU A 50 4.68 3.87 6.91
CA LEU A 50 5.99 3.70 6.27
C LEU A 50 6.97 4.82 6.61
N ALA A 51 6.50 6.08 6.66
CA ALA A 51 7.33 7.22 7.01
C ALA A 51 7.75 7.22 8.50
N ALA A 52 6.88 6.72 9.38
CA ALA A 52 7.13 6.60 10.81
C ALA A 52 7.94 5.35 11.18
N ALA A 53 7.95 4.33 10.31
CA ALA A 53 8.77 3.16 10.50
C ALA A 53 10.26 3.54 10.37
N PRO A 54 11.11 3.19 11.35
CA PRO A 54 12.54 3.35 11.17
C PRO A 54 12.94 2.49 9.97
N ALA A 55 13.49 3.13 8.93
CA ALA A 55 14.05 2.44 7.78
C ALA A 55 15.08 1.44 8.34
N HIS A 56 14.74 0.15 8.32
CA HIS A 56 15.73 -0.87 8.61
C HIS A 56 16.74 -0.77 7.45
N PRO A 57 17.99 -0.35 7.69
CA PRO A 57 18.99 -0.39 6.64
C PRO A 57 19.15 -1.87 6.29
N ASN A 58 18.72 -2.24 5.10
CA ASN A 58 18.95 -3.59 4.59
C ASN A 58 20.46 -3.75 4.46
N LEU A 59 21.07 -4.43 5.43
CA LEU A 59 22.46 -4.90 5.39
C LEU A 59 22.55 -6.09 4.42
N SER A 60 22.24 -5.83 3.15
CA SER A 60 22.70 -6.63 2.01
C SER A 60 23.88 -5.91 1.36
N ALA A 61 24.83 -5.45 2.18
CA ALA A 61 26.19 -5.24 1.72
C ALA A 61 26.95 -6.54 1.99
N ASP A 62 27.58 -7.06 0.93
CA ASP A 62 28.60 -8.11 0.96
C ASP A 62 28.16 -9.55 1.32
N ASN A 63 27.84 -10.34 0.30
CA ASN A 63 28.16 -11.77 0.32
C ASN A 63 29.20 -12.12 -0.77
N PRO A 64 30.51 -12.09 -0.46
CA PRO A 64 31.55 -12.61 -1.35
C PRO A 64 31.78 -14.12 -1.22
N ARG A 65 30.89 -14.90 -0.58
CA ARG A 65 31.16 -16.32 -0.27
C ARG A 65 30.40 -17.29 -1.17
N LYS A 66 30.71 -17.26 -2.47
CA LYS A 66 30.48 -18.41 -3.37
C LYS A 66 31.81 -18.85 -4.01
N SER A 67 32.57 -19.60 -3.23
CA SER A 67 33.64 -20.52 -3.64
C SER A 67 33.90 -21.45 -2.43
N PRO A 68 34.11 -22.77 -2.56
CA PRO A 68 34.72 -23.50 -3.69
C PRO A 68 33.74 -24.19 -4.63
#